data_AF-A0A937MH12-F1
#
_entry.id   AF-A0A937MH12-F1
#
_cell.length_a   1.000
_cell.length_b   1.000
_cell.length_c   1.000
_cell.angle_alpha   90.00
_cell.angle_beta   90.00
_cell.angle_gamma   90.00
#
_symmetry.space_group_name_H-M   'P 1'
#
loop_
_entity.id
_entity.type
_entity.pdbx_description
1 polymer ?
#
loop_
_entity_poly.entity_id
_entity_poly.type
_entity_poly.pdbx_seq_one_letter_code
_entity_poly.pdbx_strand_id
1 'polypeptide(L)' 'MKQYLDLMAQIRHHGTVKEDRTGTGTRSLF' A
#
# COMPACT_ATOMS: atom_id res chain seq x y z
N MET A 1 -11.31 1.96 14.30
CA MET A 1 -10.14 2.60 13.64
C MET A 1 -8.86 1.77 13.66
N LYS A 2 -8.60 0.94 14.69
CA LYS A 2 -7.36 0.14 14.80
C LYS A 2 -7.03 -0.70 13.56
N GLN A 3 -7.99 -1.47 13.03
CA GLN A 3 -7.79 -2.31 11.85
C GLN A 3 -7.35 -1.54 10.60
N TYR A 4 -7.87 -0.32 10.39
CA TYR A 4 -7.46 0.50 9.26
C TYR A 4 -6.00 0.97 9.41
N LEU A 5 -5.60 1.36 10.62
CA LEU A 5 -4.21 1.75 10.90
C LEU A 5 -3.25 0.56 10.76
N ASP A 6 -3.66 -0.62 11.21
CA ASP A 6 -2.89 -1.86 11.06
C ASP A 6 -2.70 -2.20 9.56
N LEU A 7 -3.74 -2.06 8.75
CA LEU A 7 -3.66 -2.23 7.29
C LEU A 7 -2.69 -1.21 6.65
N MET A 8 -2.79 0.07 7.03
CA MET A 8 -1.90 1.10 6.51
C MET A 8 -0.43 0.83 6.90
N ALA A 9 -0.18 0.32 8.11
CA ALA A 9 1.15 -0.10 8.52
C ALA A 9 1.66 -1.28 7.68
N GLN A 10 0.84 -2.29 7.43
CA GLN A 10 1.21 -3.43 6.58
C GLN A 10 1.56 -3.01 5.15
N ILE A 11 0.74 -2.15 4.53
CA ILE A 11 1.02 -1.64 3.18
C ILE A 11 2.33 -0.83 3.16
N ARG A 12 2.62 -0.06 4.22
CA ARG A 12 3.85 0.73 4.31
C ARG A 12 5.10 -0.13 4.48
N HIS A 13 5.04 -1.21 5.25
CA HIS A 13 6.22 -2.02 5.56
C HIS A 13 6.44 -3.20 4.61
N HIS A 14 5.35 -3.77 4.08
CA HIS A 14 5.40 -5.00 3.27
C HIS A 14 4.82 -4.81 1.86
N GLY A 15 4.23 -3.67 1.55
CA GLY A 15 3.70 -3.38 0.23
C GLY A 15 4.80 -3.28 -0.82
N THR A 16 4.53 -3.86 -2.00
CA THR A 16 5.39 -3.77 -3.17
C THR A 16 5.07 -2.50 -3.96
N VAL A 17 6.10 -1.83 -4.49
CA VAL A 17 5.91 -0.67 -5.37
C VAL A 17 5.45 -1.19 -6.73
N LYS A 18 4.37 -0.61 -7.26
CA LYS A 18 3.78 -0.95 -8.55
C LYS A 18 3.45 0.34 -9.30
N GLU A 19 3.61 0.33 -10.61
CA GLU A 19 3.13 1.41 -11.46
C GLU A 19 1.61 1.35 -11.57
N ASP A 20 0.95 2.49 -11.45
CA ASP A 20 -0.50 2.61 -11.61
C ASP A 20 -0.85 3.20 -12.99
N ARG A 21 -2.14 3.27 -13.31
CA ARG A 21 -2.60 3.74 -14.63
C ARG A 21 -2.22 5.20 -14.93
N THR A 22 -1.91 6.00 -13.91
CA THR A 22 -1.51 7.40 -14.07
C THR A 22 -0.01 7.60 -14.14
N GLY A 23 0.79 6.55 -13.90
CA GLY A 23 2.26 6.62 -13.85
C GLY A 23 2.81 7.27 -12.57
N THR A 24 1.96 7.54 -11.57
CA THR A 24 2.39 8.08 -10.27
C THR A 24 3.00 7.00 -9.39
N GLY A 25 2.55 5.75 -9.57
CA GLY A 25 2.94 4.60 -8.78
C GLY A 25 2.15 4.47 -7.47
N THR A 26 2.08 3.24 -6.97
CA THR A 26 1.37 2.86 -5.74
C THR A 26 2.19 1.84 -4.95
N ARG A 27 1.90 1.72 -3.65
CA ARG A 27 2.32 0.58 -2.84
C ARG A 27 1.13 -0.34 -2.62
N SER A 28 1.25 -1.61 -3.00
CA SER A 28 0.17 -2.58 -2.91
C SER A 28 0.62 -3.88 -2.23
N LEU A 29 -0.31 -4.48 -1.49
CA LEU A 29 -0.25 -5.86 -1.02
C LEU A 29 -1.22 -6.70 -1.89
N PHE A 30 -0.97 -8.00 -2.06
CA PHE A 30 -1.92 -8.93 -2.69
C PHE A 30 -2.66 -9.72 -1.61
#